data_AF-A0A382P7E6-F1
#
_entry.id   AF-A0A382P7E6-F1
#
_cell.length_a   1.000
_cell.length_b   1.000
_cell.length_c   1.000
_cell.angle_alpha   90.00
_cell.angle_beta   90.00
_cell.angle_gamma   90.00
#
_symmetry.space_group_name_H-M   'P 1'
#
loop_
_entity.id
_entity.type
_entity.pdbx_description
1 polymer ?
#
loop_
_entity_poly.entity_id
_entity_poly.type
_entity_poly.pdbx_seq_one_letter_code
_entity_poly.pdbx_strand_id
1 'polypeptide(L)'
;MKNLLIIANWMQGAALSGGDKIFIELTKRWLHKLNISIFISREGEKICYQEELNVTNKRIWASDILSGFYLIDGIYRVICSIFHALRIKTNHKDIVLSSSDF
;
A
#
# COMPACT_ATOMS: atom_id res chain seq x y z
N MET A 1 -18.40 2.74 10.93
CA MET A 1 -17.01 3.23 10.73
C MET A 1 -16.85 3.60 9.27
N LYS A 2 -16.08 4.66 8.94
CA LYS A 2 -15.77 4.99 7.54
C LYS A 2 -14.73 4.02 6.99
N ASN A 3 -14.73 3.78 5.68
CA ASN A 3 -13.69 2.98 5.03
C ASN A 3 -12.52 3.88 4.62
N LEU A 4 -11.30 3.37 4.78
CA LEU A 4 -10.08 3.99 4.29
C LEU A 4 -9.39 3.01 3.32
N LEU A 5 -9.24 3.44 2.08
CA LEU A 5 -8.55 2.71 1.02
C LEU A 5 -7.16 3.31 0.86
N ILE A 6 -6.13 2.52 1.13
CA ILE A 6 -4.74 2.97 1.07
C ILE A 6 -4.02 2.27 -0.09
N ILE A 7 -3.54 3.05 -1.05
CA ILE A 7 -2.76 2.57 -2.19
C ILE A 7 -1.29 2.93 -1.95
N ALA A 8 -0.45 1.93 -1.67
CA ALA A 8 0.98 2.08 -1.36
C ALA A 8 1.81 1.02 -2.12
N ASN A 9 1.56 0.88 -3.42
CA ASN A 9 2.15 -0.19 -4.24
C ASN A 9 3.66 -0.03 -4.49
N TRP A 10 4.20 1.17 -4.27
CA TRP A 10 5.61 1.47 -4.44
C TRP A 10 6.44 1.35 -3.15
N MET A 11 5.83 0.98 -2.02
CA MET A 11 6.57 0.75 -0.78
C MET A 11 7.56 -0.41 -0.98
N GLN A 12 8.86 -0.09 -0.96
CA GLN A 12 9.94 -0.99 -1.35
C GLN A 12 11.26 -0.60 -0.69
N GLY A 13 12.24 -1.50 -0.75
CA GLY A 13 13.60 -1.29 -0.26
C GLY A 13 13.85 -1.93 1.10
N ALA A 14 15.14 -2.08 1.41
CA ALA A 14 15.60 -2.66 2.68
C ALA A 14 15.54 -1.67 3.85
N ALA A 15 15.40 -0.37 3.57
CA ALA A 15 15.29 0.68 4.57
C ALA A 15 14.00 1.46 4.32
N LEU A 16 13.16 1.55 5.36
CA LEU A 16 11.96 2.38 5.32
C LEU A 16 12.33 3.85 5.28
N SER A 17 11.70 4.58 4.39
CA SER A 17 11.78 6.03 4.40
C SER A 17 11.17 6.61 5.68
N GLY A 18 11.42 7.90 5.94
CA GLY A 18 10.76 8.60 7.03
C GLY A 18 9.23 8.60 6.88
N GLY A 19 8.73 8.76 5.65
CA GLY A 19 7.30 8.77 5.41
C GLY A 19 6.69 7.38 5.53
N ASP A 20 7.37 6.30 5.12
CA ASP A 20 6.86 4.93 5.28
C ASP A 20 6.59 4.62 6.75
N LYS A 21 7.51 5.05 7.63
CA LYS A 21 7.34 4.91 9.08
C LYS A 21 6.16 5.70 9.60
N ILE A 22 6.05 6.97 9.21
CA ILE A 22 4.91 7.82 9.58
C ILE A 22 3.60 7.19 9.11
N PHE A 23 3.58 6.69 7.88
CA PHE A 23 2.43 6.04 7.26
C PHE A 23 2.00 4.80 8.05
N ILE A 24 2.93 3.90 8.37
CA ILE A 24 2.66 2.69 9.12
C ILE A 24 2.11 3.03 10.51
N GLU A 25 2.75 3.97 11.22
CA GLU A 25 2.32 4.38 12.57
C GLU A 25 0.96 5.07 12.57
N LEU A 26 0.67 5.91 11.58
CA LEU A 26 -0.67 6.50 11.42
C LEU A 26 -1.70 5.42 11.10
N THR A 27 -1.38 4.47 10.23
CA THR A 27 -2.28 3.38 9.88
C THR A 27 -2.60 2.51 11.10
N LYS A 28 -1.62 2.16 11.93
CA LYS A 28 -1.83 1.47 13.22
C LYS A 28 -2.81 2.25 14.11
N ARG A 29 -2.62 3.56 14.22
CA ARG A 29 -3.51 4.46 14.98
C ARG A 29 -4.89 4.62 14.34
N TRP A 30 -5.07 4.31 13.07
CA TRP A 30 -6.38 4.42 12.43
C TRP A 30 -7.16 3.12 12.42
N LEU A 31 -6.51 1.96 12.62
CA LEU A 31 -7.17 0.65 12.66
C LEU A 31 -8.31 0.57 13.68
N HIS A 32 -8.23 1.30 14.79
CA HIS A 32 -9.30 1.33 15.80
C HIS A 32 -10.44 2.32 15.48
N LYS A 33 -10.32 3.13 14.43
CA LYS A 33 -11.30 4.17 14.05
C LYS A 33 -11.94 3.95 12.68
N LEU A 34 -11.20 3.31 11.77
CA LEU A 34 -11.53 3.18 10.36
C LEU A 34 -11.47 1.71 9.93
N ASN A 35 -12.29 1.36 8.95
CA ASN A 35 -12.17 0.07 8.27
C ASN A 35 -11.14 0.21 7.15
N ILE A 36 -9.92 -0.31 7.37
CA ILE A 36 -8.78 -0.05 6.47
C ILE A 36 -8.60 -1.20 5.48
N SER A 37 -8.49 -0.85 4.20
CA SER A 37 -8.03 -1.75 3.13
C SER A 37 -6.72 -1.22 2.56
N ILE A 38 -5.69 -2.06 2.47
CA ILE A 38 -4.37 -1.67 1.98
C ILE A 38 -4.06 -2.43 0.69
N PHE A 39 -3.61 -1.69 -0.32
CA PHE A 39 -3.21 -2.17 -1.63
C PHE A 39 -1.72 -1.93 -1.82
N ILE A 40 -0.93 -2.99 -1.80
CA ILE A 40 0.54 -2.97 -1.72
C ILE A 40 1.16 -3.98 -2.67
N SER A 41 2.47 -3.90 -2.88
CA SER A 41 3.22 -4.95 -3.55
C SER A 41 3.53 -6.11 -2.60
N ARG A 42 4.07 -7.20 -3.14
CA ARG A 42 4.58 -8.34 -2.36
C ARG A 42 5.71 -7.94 -1.41
N GLU A 43 6.53 -6.97 -1.83
CA GLU A 43 7.58 -6.39 -1.00
C GLU A 43 7.01 -5.53 0.13
N GLY A 44 6.03 -4.68 -0.19
CA GLY A 44 5.31 -3.89 0.82
C GLY A 44 4.60 -4.76 1.86
N GLU A 45 4.13 -5.95 1.48
CA GLU A 45 3.58 -6.92 2.43
C GLU A 45 4.61 -7.41 3.45
N LYS A 46 5.85 -7.70 3.00
CA LYS A 46 6.95 -8.09 3.87
C LYS A 46 7.30 -6.97 4.86
N ILE A 47 7.37 -5.74 4.39
CA ILE A 47 7.56 -4.54 5.22
C ILE A 47 6.44 -4.40 6.26
N CYS A 48 5.18 -4.51 5.84
CA CYS A 48 4.04 -4.45 6.75
C CYS A 48 4.11 -5.54 7.83
N TYR A 49 4.58 -6.73 7.48
CA TYR A 49 4.75 -7.83 8.42
C TYR A 49 5.88 -7.53 9.43
N GLN A 50 7.02 -7.05 8.96
CA GLN A 50 8.16 -6.67 9.81
C GLN A 50 7.81 -5.55 10.79
N GLU A 51 6.99 -4.59 10.37
CA GLU A 51 6.57 -3.45 11.19
C GLU A 51 5.28 -3.74 12.00
N GLU A 52 4.83 -4.99 12.06
CA GLU A 52 3.66 -5.43 12.83
C GLU A 52 2.35 -4.73 12.42
N LEU A 53 2.22 -4.32 11.14
CA LEU A 53 1.01 -3.73 10.60
C LEU A 53 -0.02 -4.83 10.23
N ASN A 54 -0.82 -5.18 11.24
CA ASN A 54 -1.85 -6.22 11.18
C ASN A 54 -3.18 -5.69 10.63
N VAL A 55 -3.22 -5.39 9.35
CA VAL A 55 -4.47 -5.10 8.63
C VAL A 55 -5.04 -6.38 8.03
N THR A 56 -6.30 -6.69 8.30
CA THR A 56 -6.96 -7.91 7.78
C THR A 56 -7.23 -7.84 6.28
N ASN A 57 -7.55 -6.66 5.75
CA ASN A 57 -7.87 -6.47 4.34
C ASN A 57 -6.66 -5.92 3.56
N LYS A 58 -5.60 -6.74 3.44
CA LYS A 58 -4.44 -6.46 2.59
C LYS A 58 -4.63 -7.13 1.23
N ARG A 59 -4.33 -6.43 0.14
CA ARG A 59 -4.34 -6.96 -1.23
C ARG A 59 -3.02 -6.66 -1.92
N ILE A 60 -2.49 -7.68 -2.58
CA ILE A 60 -1.24 -7.60 -3.32
C ILE A 60 -1.55 -7.22 -4.77
N TRP A 61 -0.99 -6.12 -5.25
CA TRP A 61 -1.21 -5.58 -6.61
C TRP A 61 -0.05 -5.81 -7.56
N ALA A 62 1.16 -5.98 -7.03
CA ALA A 62 2.35 -6.26 -7.82
C ALA A 62 3.18 -7.37 -7.15
N SER A 63 3.73 -8.25 -7.98
CA SER A 63 4.71 -9.26 -7.55
C SER A 63 6.09 -8.64 -7.29
N ASP A 64 6.98 -9.39 -6.67
CA ASP A 64 8.39 -9.03 -6.43
C ASP A 64 9.36 -9.67 -7.46
N ILE A 65 8.85 -10.15 -8.60
CA ILE A 65 9.65 -10.82 -9.64
C ILE A 65 10.67 -9.86 -10.29
N LEU A 66 10.32 -8.58 -10.39
CA LEU A 66 11.15 -7.54 -11.02
C LEU A 66 11.96 -6.72 -10.00
N SER A 67 11.85 -7.06 -8.71
CA SER A 67 12.59 -6.38 -7.64
C SER A 67 14.09 -6.42 -7.91
N GLY A 68 14.73 -5.24 -7.90
CA GLY A 68 16.15 -5.07 -8.24
C GLY A 68 16.40 -4.39 -9.60
N PHE A 69 15.42 -4.41 -10.51
CA PHE A 69 15.47 -3.65 -11.77
C PHE A 69 14.62 -2.38 -11.67
N TYR A 70 15.12 -1.37 -10.97
CA TYR A 70 14.35 -0.20 -10.52
C TYR A 70 13.41 0.42 -11.58
N LEU A 71 13.91 0.68 -12.79
CA LEU A 71 13.09 1.28 -13.86
C LEU A 71 11.98 0.35 -14.36
N ILE A 72 12.31 -0.93 -14.56
CA ILE A 72 11.37 -1.93 -15.10
C ILE A 72 10.32 -2.28 -14.04
N ASP A 73 10.74 -2.43 -12.78
CA ASP A 73 9.84 -2.59 -11.64
C ASP A 73 8.93 -1.36 -11.51
N GLY A 74 9.48 -0.15 -11.69
CA GLY A 74 8.77 1.14 -11.80
C GLY A 74 7.57 1.07 -12.72
N ILE A 75 7.87 0.82 -13.99
CA ILE A 75 6.87 0.78 -15.05
C ILE A 75 5.85 -0.33 -14.75
N TYR A 76 6.29 -1.52 -14.34
CA TYR A 76 5.42 -2.64 -14.00
C TYR A 76 4.43 -2.29 -12.88
N ARG A 77 4.91 -1.76 -11.76
CA ARG A 77 4.04 -1.41 -10.62
C ARG A 77 3.10 -0.26 -10.94
N VAL A 78 3.52 0.71 -11.75
CA VAL A 78 2.64 1.79 -12.24
C VAL A 78 1.50 1.19 -13.07
N ILE A 79 1.80 0.32 -14.04
CA ILE A 79 0.79 -0.32 -14.89
C ILE A 79 -0.19 -1.14 -14.03
N CYS A 80 0.32 -1.95 -13.10
CA CYS A 80 -0.51 -2.70 -12.16
C CYS A 80 -1.40 -1.78 -11.33
N SER A 81 -0.85 -0.67 -10.81
CA SER A 81 -1.60 0.29 -9.99
C SER A 81 -2.73 0.93 -10.78
N ILE A 82 -2.47 1.37 -12.02
CA ILE A 82 -3.50 1.93 -12.90
C ILE A 82 -4.62 0.91 -13.12
N PHE A 83 -4.26 -0.31 -13.52
CA PHE A 83 -5.23 -1.34 -13.84
C PHE A 83 -6.11 -1.73 -12.64
N HIS A 84 -5.50 -1.86 -11.46
CA HIS A 84 -6.23 -2.21 -10.24
C HIS A 84 -7.03 -1.02 -9.69
N ALA A 85 -6.50 0.20 -9.71
CA ALA A 85 -7.21 1.38 -9.23
C ALA A 85 -8.50 1.64 -10.04
N LEU A 86 -8.45 1.47 -11.37
CA LEU A 86 -9.63 1.58 -12.23
C LEU A 86 -10.71 0.51 -11.93
N ARG A 87 -10.37 -0.55 -11.20
CA ARG A 87 -11.29 -1.63 -10.81
C ARG A 87 -11.78 -1.52 -9.37
N ILE A 88 -11.22 -0.63 -8.57
CA ILE A 88 -11.74 -0.37 -7.21
C ILE A 88 -13.11 0.32 -7.35
N LYS A 89 -14.11 -0.23 -6.66
CA LYS A 89 -15.38 0.48 -6.41
C LYS A 89 -15.24 1.30 -5.14
N THR A 90 -15.50 2.60 -5.22
CA THR A 90 -15.54 3.52 -4.08
C THR A 90 -16.96 4.00 -3.83
N ASN A 91 -17.28 4.31 -2.57
CA ASN A 91 -18.52 4.97 -2.18
C ASN A 91 -18.25 6.42 -1.76
N HIS A 92 -19.28 7.26 -1.78
CA HIS A 92 -19.19 8.69 -1.45
C HIS A 92 -18.58 8.99 -0.06
N LYS A 93 -18.61 8.06 0.89
CA LYS A 93 -18.08 8.24 2.26
C LYS A 93 -16.70 7.61 2.47
N ASP A 94 -16.15 6.97 1.44
CA ASP A 94 -14.85 6.31 1.52
C ASP A 94 -13.74 7.35 1.39
N ILE A 95 -12.68 7.16 2.19
CA ILE A 95 -11.47 7.98 2.14
C ILE A 95 -10.46 7.22 1.30
N VAL A 96 -9.88 7.86 0.30
CA VAL A 96 -8.80 7.28 -0.53
C VAL A 96 -7.52 8.02 -0.24
N LEU A 97 -6.48 7.27 0.14
CA LEU A 97 -5.13 7.76 0.37
C LEU A 97 -4.19 6.99 -0.54
N SER A 98 -3.43 7.70 -1.37
CA SER A 98 -2.45 7.10 -2.27
C SER A 98 -1.09 7.67 -1.99
N SER A 99 -0.08 6.81 -2.06
CA SER A 99 1.31 7.23 -2.04
C SER A 99 2.12 6.47 -3.07
N SER A 100 2.96 7.23 -3.75
CA SER A 100 3.88 6.79 -4.78
C SER A 100 5.27 6.49 -4.25
N ASP A 101 5.67 7.08 -3.14
CA ASP A 101 6.91 6.88 -2.38
C ASP A 101 6.70 7.79 -1.17
N PHE A 102 6.80 7.27 0.04
CA PHE A 102 6.57 8.10 1.23
C PHE A 102 7.88 8.69 1.74
#